data_AF-A0A8X8I485-F1
#
_entry.id   AF-A0A8X8I485-F1
#
_cell.length_a   1.000
_cell.length_b   1.000
_cell.length_c   1.000
_cell.angle_alpha   90.00
_cell.angle_beta   90.00
_cell.angle_gamma   90.00
#
_symmetry.space_group_name_H-M   'P 1'
#
loop_
_entity.id
_entity.type
_entity.pdbx_description
1 polymer ?
#
loop_
_entity_poly.entity_id
_entity_poly.type
_entity_poly.pdbx_seq_one_letter_code
_entity_poly.pdbx_strand_id
1 'polypeptide(L)'
;MRKVNVFEGGVVVARVNYNDNLDFWDGRNWSCGSVGRHKGLTRLKDGRFVLIHGTDWQGERDYAEIITAEQALQEILSSGNEELLEEEKFADLKALLAEMPEEVK
;
A
#
# COMPACT_ATOMS: atom_id res chain seq x y z
N MET A 1 14.37 -6.82 10.34
CA MET A 1 13.15 -6.76 9.49
C MET A 1 11.94 -6.65 10.40
N ARG A 2 11.25 -5.51 10.37
CA ARG A 2 10.05 -5.25 11.17
C ARG A 2 8.87 -5.99 10.51
N LYS A 3 8.08 -6.72 11.28
CA LYS A 3 6.92 -7.48 10.78
C LYS A 3 5.64 -6.81 11.23
N VAL A 4 4.66 -6.74 10.35
CA VAL A 4 3.37 -6.09 10.58
C VAL A 4 2.28 -7.14 10.54
N ASN A 5 1.32 -7.04 11.45
CA ASN A 5 0.14 -7.90 11.45
C ASN A 5 -0.86 -7.37 10.43
N VAL A 6 -1.35 -8.26 9.58
CA VAL A 6 -2.43 -7.99 8.63
C VAL A 6 -3.75 -8.29 9.31
N PHE A 7 -4.64 -7.31 9.35
CA PHE A 7 -5.96 -7.38 9.92
C PHE A 7 -7.01 -7.48 8.83
N GLU A 8 -8.00 -8.33 9.05
CA GLU A 8 -9.22 -8.44 8.24
C GLU A 8 -10.39 -8.50 9.23
N GLY A 9 -11.28 -7.50 9.21
CA GLY A 9 -12.42 -7.43 10.14
C GLY A 9 -12.02 -7.40 11.63
N GLY A 10 -10.83 -6.89 11.97
CA GLY A 10 -10.32 -6.83 13.34
C GLY A 10 -9.60 -8.09 13.82
N VAL A 11 -9.47 -9.12 12.97
CA VAL A 11 -8.73 -10.36 13.28
C VAL A 11 -7.41 -10.39 12.51
N VAL A 12 -6.34 -10.87 13.14
CA VAL A 12 -5.05 -11.05 12.47
C VAL A 12 -5.09 -12.27 11.56
N VAL A 13 -5.03 -12.04 10.25
CA VAL A 13 -5.10 -13.09 9.22
C VAL A 13 -3.72 -13.48 8.67
N ALA A 14 -2.76 -12.55 8.69
CA ALA A 14 -1.41 -12.79 8.18
C ALA A 14 -0.36 -11.89 8.85
N ARG A 15 0.91 -12.14 8.55
CA ARG A 15 2.04 -11.26 8.90
C ARG A 15 2.88 -11.00 7.67
N VAL A 16 3.13 -9.72 7.40
CA VAL A 16 3.96 -9.27 6.27
C VAL A 16 5.20 -8.55 6.77
N ASN A 17 6.20 -8.43 5.91
CA ASN A 17 7.34 -7.57 6.19
C ASN A 17 6.91 -6.12 5.97
N TYR A 18 7.27 -5.25 6.92
CA TYR A 18 7.10 -3.82 6.78
C TYR A 18 7.82 -3.32 5.53
N ASN A 19 7.17 -2.45 4.76
CA ASN A 19 7.78 -1.66 3.71
C ASN A 19 7.14 -0.26 3.70
N ASP A 20 7.82 0.67 3.05
CA ASP A 20 7.46 2.09 2.89
C ASP A 20 7.51 2.49 1.41
N ASN A 21 7.25 1.53 0.50
CA ASN A 21 7.43 1.74 -0.93
C ASN A 21 6.43 2.72 -1.56
N LEU A 22 5.35 3.07 -0.86
CA LEU A 22 4.40 4.10 -1.28
C LEU A 22 4.79 5.49 -0.76
N ASP A 23 5.84 5.61 0.04
CA ASP A 23 6.33 6.93 0.42
C ASP A 23 6.95 7.63 -0.79
N PHE A 24 6.63 8.90 -0.95
CA PHE A 24 7.19 9.74 -1.97
C PHE A 24 7.90 10.93 -1.35
N TRP A 25 8.82 11.51 -2.11
CA TRP A 25 9.54 12.71 -1.68
C TRP A 25 8.70 13.96 -1.97
N ASP A 26 8.11 14.55 -0.93
CA ASP A 26 7.30 15.77 -1.03
C ASP A 26 8.17 17.07 -1.04
N GLY A 27 9.45 16.97 -1.44
CA GLY A 27 10.37 18.11 -1.48
C GLY A 27 11.02 18.47 -0.13
N ARG A 28 10.57 17.88 0.97
CA ARG A 28 11.12 18.12 2.32
C ARG A 28 11.36 16.84 3.14
N ASN A 29 10.48 15.86 3.02
CA ASN A 29 10.54 14.58 3.74
C ASN A 29 10.03 13.45 2.83
N TRP A 30 10.46 12.21 3.10
CA TRP A 30 9.84 11.00 2.57
C TRP A 30 8.59 10.69 3.39
N SER A 31 7.41 10.77 2.77
CA SER A 31 6.15 10.51 3.45
C SER A 31 5.03 10.25 2.44
N CYS A 32 3.98 9.54 2.85
CA CYS A 32 2.75 9.38 2.10
C CYS A 32 1.85 10.66 2.12
N GLY A 33 2.43 11.86 2.13
CA GLY A 33 1.67 13.12 2.20
C GLY A 33 1.04 13.43 3.57
N SER A 34 1.48 12.77 4.65
CA SER A 34 1.00 13.02 6.03
C SER A 34 2.12 12.89 7.06
N VAL A 35 2.28 13.90 7.92
CA VAL A 35 3.40 14.00 8.87
C VAL A 35 3.51 12.76 9.78
N GLY A 36 4.64 12.06 9.71
CA GLY A 36 4.94 10.88 10.55
C GLY A 36 4.10 9.65 10.21
N ARG A 37 3.55 9.60 8.99
CA ARG A 37 2.83 8.45 8.45
C ARG A 37 3.51 7.96 7.18
N HIS A 38 3.60 6.65 7.11
CA HIS A 38 4.23 5.91 6.04
C HIS A 38 3.23 4.92 5.48
N LYS A 39 3.29 4.71 4.16
CA LYS A 39 2.50 3.67 3.53
C LYS A 39 3.40 2.71 2.77
N GLY A 40 3.01 1.45 2.81
CA GLY A 40 3.63 0.40 2.04
C GLY A 40 2.60 -0.50 1.40
N LEU A 41 2.91 -1.02 0.24
CA LEU A 41 2.06 -1.97 -0.46
C LEU A 41 2.82 -3.27 -0.69
N THR A 42 2.17 -4.38 -0.41
CA THR A 42 2.72 -5.70 -0.71
C THR A 42 1.66 -6.64 -1.26
N ARG A 43 2.09 -7.70 -1.94
CA ARG A 43 1.21 -8.73 -2.49
C ARG A 43 1.46 -10.05 -1.78
N LEU A 44 0.39 -10.68 -1.31
CA LEU A 44 0.44 -12.03 -0.75
C LEU A 44 0.64 -13.06 -1.88
N LYS A 45 1.14 -14.25 -1.53
CA LYS A 45 1.27 -15.37 -2.49
C LYS A 45 -0.06 -15.80 -3.11
N ASP A 46 -1.15 -15.49 -2.42
CA ASP A 46 -2.54 -15.76 -2.80
C ASP A 46 -3.07 -14.75 -3.83
N GLY A 47 -2.31 -13.70 -4.16
CA GLY A 47 -2.72 -12.63 -5.08
C GLY A 47 -3.41 -11.44 -4.40
N ARG A 48 -3.79 -11.56 -3.12
CA ARG A 48 -4.37 -10.46 -2.33
C ARG A 48 -3.36 -9.34 -2.08
N PHE A 49 -3.82 -8.10 -2.17
CA PHE A 49 -3.03 -6.91 -1.88
C PHE A 49 -3.15 -6.53 -0.40
N VAL A 50 -2.04 -6.09 0.17
CA VAL A 50 -1.94 -5.70 1.57
C VAL A 50 -1.35 -4.31 1.65
N LEU A 51 -2.11 -3.41 2.25
CA LEU A 51 -1.68 -2.07 2.58
C LEU A 51 -1.11 -2.06 3.99
N ILE A 52 0.09 -1.51 4.12
CA ILE A 52 0.83 -1.39 5.37
C ILE A 52 0.78 0.07 5.78
N HIS A 53 0.30 0.33 6.99
CA HIS A 53 0.28 1.63 7.63
C HIS A 53 1.39 1.68 8.67
N GLY A 54 2.42 2.46 8.37
CA GLY A 54 3.52 2.77 9.28
C GLY A 54 3.32 4.13 9.94
N THR A 55 3.84 4.27 11.15
CA THR A 55 3.84 5.56 11.82
C THR A 55 5.01 5.73 12.78
N ASP A 56 5.56 6.95 12.81
CA ASP A 56 6.61 7.37 13.74
C ASP A 56 6.07 7.91 15.06
N TRP A 57 4.75 8.04 15.21
CA TRP A 57 4.13 8.58 16.41
C TRP A 57 4.20 7.57 17.57
N GLN A 58 4.83 7.98 18.67
CA GLN A 58 4.95 7.16 19.88
C GLN A 58 3.56 6.84 20.45
N GLY A 59 3.21 5.56 20.47
CA GLY A 59 1.94 5.06 21.00
C GLY A 59 1.02 4.47 19.92
N GLU A 60 1.22 4.84 18.66
CA GLU A 60 0.58 4.16 17.53
C GLU A 60 1.39 2.93 17.12
N ARG A 61 0.71 1.93 16.57
CA ARG A 61 1.34 0.67 16.15
C ARG A 61 1.17 0.51 14.66
N ASP A 62 2.19 -0.01 14.01
CA ASP A 62 2.09 -0.38 12.59
C ASP A 62 1.08 -1.51 12.44
N TYR A 63 0.19 -1.36 11.46
CA TYR A 63 -0.78 -2.38 11.10
C TYR A 63 -0.86 -2.47 9.59
N ALA A 64 -1.40 -3.58 9.11
CA ALA A 64 -1.65 -3.79 7.71
C ALA A 64 -3.06 -4.30 7.52
N GLU A 65 -3.63 -4.07 6.35
CA GLU A 65 -4.97 -4.52 6.00
C GLU A 65 -5.00 -5.07 4.59
N ILE A 66 -5.91 -6.01 4.35
CA ILE A 66 -6.13 -6.56 3.01
C ILE A 66 -7.03 -5.59 2.26
N ILE A 67 -6.56 -5.13 1.11
CA ILE A 67 -7.30 -4.22 0.23
C ILE A 67 -7.54 -4.85 -1.13
N THR A 68 -8.49 -4.32 -1.88
CA THR A 68 -8.73 -4.74 -3.26
C THR A 68 -7.64 -4.24 -4.19
N ALA A 69 -7.55 -4.86 -5.37
CA ALA A 69 -6.63 -4.42 -6.42
C ALA A 69 -6.87 -2.96 -6.83
N GLU A 70 -8.13 -2.56 -6.92
CA GLU A 70 -8.56 -1.20 -7.25
C GLU A 70 -8.05 -0.18 -6.22
N GLN A 71 -8.23 -0.48 -4.92
CA GLN A 71 -7.72 0.36 -3.85
C GLN A 71 -6.18 0.44 -3.87
N ALA A 72 -5.52 -0.68 -4.16
CA ALA A 72 -4.05 -0.73 -4.21
C ALA A 72 -3.52 0.14 -5.34
N LEU A 73 -4.17 0.07 -6.51
CA LEU A 73 -3.88 0.92 -7.66
C LEU A 73 -4.13 2.39 -7.34
N GLN A 74 -5.26 2.74 -6.73
CA GLN A 74 -5.57 4.11 -6.35
C GLN A 74 -4.55 4.68 -5.36
N GLU A 75 -4.09 3.89 -4.39
CA GLU A 75 -3.03 4.30 -3.46
C GLU A 75 -1.70 4.54 -4.16
N ILE A 76 -1.31 3.68 -5.12
CA ILE A 76 -0.10 3.89 -5.94
C ILE A 76 -0.21 5.19 -6.73
N LEU A 77 -1.31 5.39 -7.45
CA LEU A 77 -1.54 6.60 -8.25
C LEU A 77 -1.56 7.85 -7.37
N SER A 78 -2.24 7.79 -6.21
CA SER A 78 -2.29 8.89 -5.26
C SER A 78 -0.94 9.20 -4.64
N SER A 79 -0.05 8.21 -4.52
CA SER A 79 1.33 8.40 -4.05
C SER A 79 2.29 8.88 -5.15
N GLY A 80 1.90 8.81 -6.42
CA GLY A 80 2.78 9.12 -7.54
C GLY A 80 3.89 8.10 -7.78
N ASN A 81 3.90 6.96 -7.07
CA ASN A 81 4.88 5.87 -7.23
C ASN A 81 4.46 4.92 -8.36
N GLU A 82 4.15 5.46 -9.54
CA GLU A 82 3.70 4.70 -10.72
C GLU A 82 4.75 3.67 -11.17
N GLU A 83 6.02 3.87 -10.83
CA GLU A 83 7.12 2.92 -11.05
C GLU A 83 6.83 1.54 -10.41
N LEU A 84 6.08 1.49 -9.31
CA LEU A 84 5.64 0.23 -8.71
C LEU A 84 4.77 -0.58 -9.67
N LEU A 85 3.94 0.07 -10.50
CA LEU A 85 3.08 -0.61 -11.49
C LEU A 85 3.90 -1.27 -12.61
N GLU A 86 5.18 -0.91 -12.75
CA GLU A 86 6.10 -1.55 -13.68
C GLU A 86 6.73 -2.82 -13.11
N GLU A 87 6.67 -3.05 -11.79
CA GLU A 87 7.10 -4.32 -11.21
C GLU A 87 6.16 -5.46 -11.62
N GLU A 88 6.72 -6.64 -11.93
CA GLU A 88 5.96 -7.85 -12.28
C GLU A 88 4.91 -8.25 -11.21
N LYS A 89 5.10 -7.82 -9.96
CA LYS A 89 4.17 -8.07 -8.85
C LYS A 89 2.89 -7.23 -8.93
N PHE A 90 2.97 -6.07 -9.59
CA PHE A 90 1.87 -5.11 -9.72
C PHE A 90 1.45 -4.90 -11.18
N ALA A 91 2.03 -5.62 -12.13
CA ALA A 91 1.61 -5.61 -13.53
C ALA A 91 0.11 -5.91 -13.71
N ASP A 92 -0.45 -6.79 -12.87
CA ASP A 92 -1.90 -7.06 -12.81
C ASP A 92 -2.73 -5.79 -12.50
N LEU A 93 -2.21 -4.90 -11.63
CA LEU A 93 -2.87 -3.63 -11.31
C LEU A 93 -2.87 -2.68 -12.50
N LYS A 94 -1.78 -2.65 -13.26
CA LYS A 94 -1.66 -1.86 -14.49
C LYS A 94 -2.62 -2.33 -15.57
N ALA A 95 -2.81 -3.64 -15.71
CA ALA A 95 -3.82 -4.21 -16.60
C ALA A 95 -5.24 -3.84 -16.14
N LEU A 96 -5.52 -3.94 -14.84
CA LEU A 96 -6.79 -3.50 -14.25
C LEU A 96 -7.09 -2.02 -14.49
N LEU A 97 -6.09 -1.13 -14.36
CA LEU A 97 -6.23 0.29 -14.69
C LEU A 97 -6.66 0.49 -16.15
N ALA A 98 -6.09 -0.28 -17.07
CA ALA A 98 -6.40 -0.19 -18.49
C ALA A 98 -7.79 -0.77 -18.82
N GLU A 99 -8.25 -1.78 -18.07
CA GLU A 99 -9.57 -2.40 -18.23
C GLU A 99 -10.70 -1.66 -17.50
N MET A 100 -10.37 -0.79 -16.54
CA MET A 100 -11.32 0.10 -15.86
C MET A 100 -11.27 1.50 -16.49
N PRO A 101 -11.96 1.75 -17.63
CA PRO A 101 -12.29 3.12 -17.96
C PRO A 101 -13.18 3.64 -16.84
N GLU A 102 -12.77 4.74 -16.22
CA GLU A 102 -13.49 5.42 -15.15
C GLU A 102 -15.00 5.47 -15.43
N GLU A 103 -15.79 4.65 -14.72
CA GLU A 103 -17.20 4.96 -14.56
C GLU A 103 -17.30 6.03 -13.47
N VAL A 104 -17.11 7.26 -13.97
CA VAL A 104 -17.36 8.56 -13.37
C VAL A 104 -18.48 8.54 -12.32
N LYS A 105 -18.17 8.98 -11.09
CA LYS A 105 -18.88 10.11 -10.44
C LYS A 105 -18.25 10.57 -9.13
#